data_AF-A0AAW6C297-F1
#
_entry.id   AF-A0AAW6C297-F1
#
_cell.length_a   1.000
_cell.length_b   1.000
_cell.length_c   1.000
_cell.angle_alpha   90.00
_cell.angle_beta   90.00
_cell.angle_gamma   90.00
#
_symmetry.space_group_name_H-M   'P 1'
#
loop_
_entity.id
_entity.type
_entity.pdbx_description
1 polymer ?
#
loop_
_entity_poly.entity_id
_entity_poly.type
_entity_poly.pdbx_seq_one_letter_code
_entity_poly.pdbx_strand_id
1 'polypeptide(L)'
;MEINHISVNANFKYLWLKTVKGVDLEQHCARCLKGEYDKRISPAMKEGRGIALEDSVYYLCGVAQPFKWEKNFHLAFMPQPGSTIHYESNGITVEIEGAVQLPICTDNIDQSHPKARLKSYHTCRNWQFANWFQTHLKNV
;
A
#
# COMPACT_ATOMS: atom_id res chain seq x y z
N MET A 1 -6.83 -14.31 -4.96
CA MET A 1 -5.70 -13.42 -5.34
C MET A 1 -4.43 -13.98 -4.73
N GLU A 2 -3.32 -13.92 -5.45
CA GLU A 2 -2.05 -14.48 -5.00
C GLU A 2 -0.88 -13.58 -5.43
N ILE A 3 0.10 -13.38 -4.56
CA ILE A 3 1.39 -12.85 -4.98
C ILE A 3 2.18 -14.02 -5.55
N ASN A 4 2.18 -14.14 -6.88
CA ASN A 4 2.89 -15.18 -7.61
C ASN A 4 4.39 -15.06 -7.39
N HIS A 5 4.89 -13.82 -7.42
CA HIS A 5 6.29 -13.49 -7.17
C HIS A 5 6.45 -12.13 -6.52
N ILE A 6 7.36 -12.02 -5.56
CA ILE A 6 7.89 -10.76 -5.05
C ILE A 6 9.39 -10.90 -4.88
N SER A 7 10.14 -9.87 -5.28
CA SER A 7 11.57 -9.73 -5.01
C SER A 7 11.88 -8.36 -4.41
N VAL A 8 12.82 -8.33 -3.47
CA VAL A 8 13.18 -7.16 -2.67
C VAL A 8 14.70 -6.96 -2.72
N ASN A 9 15.11 -6.04 -3.58
CA ASN A 9 16.51 -5.75 -3.90
C ASN A 9 17.02 -4.46 -3.24
N ALA A 10 16.13 -3.69 -2.61
CA ALA A 10 16.49 -2.51 -1.82
C ALA A 10 16.54 -2.82 -0.30
N ASN A 11 17.17 -1.92 0.45
CA ASN A 11 17.16 -1.96 1.91
C ASN A 11 16.02 -1.10 2.46
N PHE A 12 15.17 -1.71 3.30
CA PHE A 12 14.01 -1.05 3.89
C PHE A 12 14.09 -1.13 5.41
N LYS A 13 13.87 0.01 6.09
CA LYS A 13 13.67 0.07 7.54
C LYS A 13 12.37 -0.63 7.95
N TYR A 14 11.33 -0.45 7.13
CA TYR A 14 10.04 -1.10 7.27
C TYR A 14 9.61 -1.64 5.91
N LEU A 15 9.16 -2.87 5.86
CA LEU A 15 8.49 -3.47 4.72
C LEU A 15 7.33 -4.28 5.27
N TRP A 16 6.12 -3.97 4.82
CA TRP A 16 4.92 -4.61 5.32
C TRP A 16 3.84 -4.65 4.24
N LEU A 17 3.03 -5.69 4.32
CA LEU A 17 1.77 -5.82 3.61
C LEU A 17 0.65 -5.77 4.65
N LYS A 18 -0.41 -5.01 4.36
CA LYS A 18 -1.53 -4.84 5.29
C LYS A 18 -2.85 -4.94 4.57
N THR A 19 -3.82 -5.65 5.15
CA THR A 19 -5.22 -5.52 4.72
C THR A 19 -5.75 -4.13 5.06
N VAL A 20 -6.66 -3.61 4.24
CA VAL A 20 -7.31 -2.32 4.49
C VAL A 20 -8.82 -2.54 4.49
N LYS A 21 -9.39 -2.63 5.69
CA LYS A 21 -10.84 -2.82 5.93
C LYS A 21 -11.54 -1.51 6.30
N GLY A 22 -10.78 -0.44 6.45
CA GLY A 22 -11.26 0.87 6.81
C GLY A 22 -10.11 1.84 6.98
N VAL A 23 -10.44 3.11 7.20
CA VAL A 23 -9.43 4.16 7.36
C VAL A 23 -9.76 5.09 8.53
N ASP A 24 -8.73 5.80 8.99
CA ASP A 24 -8.81 6.90 9.95
C ASP A 24 -8.00 8.09 9.44
N LEU A 25 -8.68 9.09 8.86
CA LEU A 25 -8.03 10.27 8.31
C LEU A 25 -7.46 11.20 9.38
N GLU A 26 -7.78 10.97 10.66
CA GLU A 26 -7.13 11.64 11.78
C GLU A 26 -5.72 11.10 12.07
N GLN A 27 -5.34 9.96 11.50
CA GLN A 27 -4.00 9.39 11.64
C GLN A 27 -3.18 9.61 10.37
N HIS A 28 -1.85 9.62 10.48
CA HIS A 28 -0.94 9.68 9.34
C HIS A 28 -0.23 8.34 9.14
N CYS A 29 0.34 8.15 7.94
CA CYS A 29 1.15 6.99 7.58
C CYS A 29 0.39 5.67 7.82
N ALA A 30 1.06 4.59 8.22
CA ALA A 30 0.46 3.25 8.35
C ALA A 30 -0.73 3.19 9.33
N ARG A 31 -0.84 4.17 10.26
CA ARG A 31 -1.92 4.25 11.25
C ARG A 31 -3.26 4.68 10.65
N CYS A 32 -3.27 5.35 9.49
CA CYS A 32 -4.53 5.72 8.83
C CYS A 32 -5.20 4.54 8.14
N LEU A 33 -4.50 3.43 7.93
CA LEU A 33 -5.03 2.21 7.32
C LEU A 33 -5.42 1.23 8.43
N LYS A 34 -6.70 0.87 8.54
CA LYS A 34 -7.20 -0.10 9.53
C LYS A 34 -7.24 -1.50 8.92
N GLY A 35 -6.65 -2.46 9.62
CA GLY A 35 -6.56 -3.85 9.21
C GLY A 35 -5.32 -4.52 9.77
N GLU A 36 -5.06 -5.74 9.30
CA GLU A 36 -4.05 -6.64 9.82
C GLU A 36 -2.81 -6.68 8.93
N TYR A 37 -1.64 -6.75 9.56
CA TYR A 37 -0.38 -6.95 8.85
C TYR A 37 -0.19 -8.43 8.52
N ASP A 38 0.21 -8.70 7.29
CA ASP A 38 0.67 -10.03 6.90
C ASP A 38 2.13 -10.22 7.31
N LYS A 39 2.35 -11.07 8.32
CA LYS A 39 3.67 -11.31 8.92
C LYS A 39 4.66 -11.99 7.96
N ARG A 40 4.19 -12.55 6.84
CA ARG A 40 5.07 -13.15 5.82
C ARG A 40 5.89 -12.09 5.09
N ILE A 41 5.39 -10.85 5.00
CA ILE A 41 6.10 -9.71 4.38
C ILE A 41 6.81 -8.91 5.47
N SER A 42 8.14 -8.84 5.40
CA SER A 42 8.97 -8.14 6.39
C SER A 42 10.25 -7.58 5.75
N PRO A 43 10.98 -6.66 6.41
CA PRO A 43 12.26 -6.14 5.90
C PRO A 43 13.32 -7.19 5.58
N ALA A 44 13.25 -8.37 6.21
CA ALA A 44 14.18 -9.46 5.96
C ALA A 44 13.86 -10.26 4.68
N MET A 45 12.67 -10.07 4.11
CA MET A 45 12.28 -10.72 2.86
C MET A 45 13.20 -10.28 1.71
N LYS A 46 13.62 -11.26 0.91
CA LYS A 46 14.35 -11.06 -0.34
C LYS A 46 13.59 -11.57 -1.54
N GLU A 47 12.90 -12.69 -1.37
CA GLU A 47 12.01 -13.26 -2.38
C GLU A 47 10.82 -13.93 -1.68
N GLY A 48 9.68 -13.99 -2.38
CA GLY A 48 8.51 -14.76 -1.99
C GLY A 48 7.76 -15.23 -3.24
N ARG A 49 7.11 -16.39 -3.15
CA ARG A 49 6.31 -16.99 -4.23
C ARG A 49 5.08 -17.67 -3.65
N GLY A 50 4.00 -17.70 -4.40
CA GLY A 50 2.78 -18.42 -4.02
C GLY A 50 2.15 -17.94 -2.71
N ILE A 51 2.19 -16.63 -2.44
CA ILE A 51 1.63 -16.07 -1.20
C ILE A 51 0.15 -15.80 -1.44
N ALA A 52 -0.70 -16.77 -1.07
CA ALA A 52 -2.15 -16.62 -1.13
C ALA A 52 -2.63 -15.46 -0.23
N LEU A 53 -3.51 -14.63 -0.78
CA LEU A 53 -4.13 -13.49 -0.12
C LEU A 53 -5.65 -13.68 -0.02
N GLU A 54 -6.24 -13.11 1.02
CA GLU A 54 -7.69 -13.07 1.21
C GLU A 54 -8.36 -12.17 0.15
N ASP A 55 -9.67 -12.30 -0.01
CA ASP A 55 -10.48 -11.41 -0.85
C ASP A 55 -10.67 -10.05 -0.14
N SER A 56 -9.62 -9.24 -0.10
CA SER A 56 -9.55 -7.97 0.62
C SER A 56 -8.73 -6.94 -0.16
N VAL A 57 -8.94 -5.66 0.15
CA VAL A 57 -8.03 -4.59 -0.24
C VAL A 57 -6.72 -4.70 0.54
N TYR A 58 -5.59 -4.47 -0.13
CA TYR A 58 -4.26 -4.53 0.45
C TYR A 58 -3.44 -3.28 0.14
N TYR A 59 -2.48 -3.02 1.02
CA TYR A 59 -1.45 -2.00 0.84
C TYR A 59 -0.08 -2.57 1.18
N LEU A 60 0.83 -2.56 0.21
CA LEU A 60 2.24 -2.93 0.33
C LEU A 60 3.09 -1.66 0.43
N CYS A 61 3.89 -1.54 1.49
CA CYS A 61 4.69 -0.37 1.77
C CYS A 61 6.12 -0.74 2.17
N GLY A 62 7.09 -0.07 1.55
CA GLY A 62 8.51 -0.12 1.91
C GLY A 62 9.02 1.27 2.28
N VAL A 63 9.59 1.45 3.48
CA VAL A 63 10.24 2.69 3.93
C VAL A 63 11.75 2.52 3.83
N ALA A 64 12.40 3.27 2.94
CA ALA A 64 13.79 3.06 2.58
C ALA A 64 14.77 3.27 3.76
N GLN A 65 15.91 2.58 3.72
CA GLN A 65 17.03 2.78 4.64
C GLN A 65 18.35 3.00 3.87
N PRO A 66 19.04 4.16 4.03
CA PRO A 66 18.67 5.32 4.85
C PRO A 66 17.36 5.98 4.39
N PHE A 67 16.69 6.69 5.29
CA PHE A 67 15.39 7.30 5.00
C PHE A 67 15.51 8.33 3.87
N LYS A 68 14.85 8.03 2.74
CA LYS A 68 14.68 8.92 1.57
C LYS A 68 13.25 8.75 1.06
N TRP A 69 12.43 9.78 1.19
CA TRP A 69 10.98 9.71 0.93
C TRP A 69 10.65 9.27 -0.51
N GLU A 70 11.47 9.68 -1.47
CA GLU A 70 11.33 9.35 -2.89
C GLU A 70 11.56 7.86 -3.17
N LYS A 71 12.36 7.20 -2.31
CA LYS A 71 12.71 5.78 -2.41
C LYS A 71 11.74 4.86 -1.67
N ASN A 72 10.68 5.40 -1.06
CA ASN A 72 9.67 4.56 -0.44
C ASN A 72 8.83 3.86 -1.51
N PHE A 73 8.58 2.58 -1.31
CA PHE A 73 7.70 1.79 -2.16
C PHE A 73 6.26 1.86 -1.65
N HIS A 74 5.29 1.99 -2.55
CA HIS A 74 3.87 1.97 -2.23
C HIS A 74 3.08 1.32 -3.36
N LEU A 75 2.26 0.35 -3.02
CA LEU A 75 1.31 -0.27 -3.94
C LEU A 75 0.02 -0.57 -3.17
N ALA A 76 -1.09 -0.02 -3.63
CA ALA A 76 -2.43 -0.37 -3.17
C ALA A 76 -3.09 -1.23 -4.25
N PHE A 77 -3.83 -2.26 -3.86
CA PHE A 77 -4.48 -3.15 -4.80
C PHE A 77 -5.70 -3.84 -4.17
N MET A 78 -6.59 -4.34 -5.02
CA MET A 78 -7.76 -5.11 -4.61
C MET A 78 -7.98 -6.30 -5.55
N PRO A 79 -8.81 -7.28 -5.14
CA PRO A 79 -9.11 -8.44 -5.96
C PRO A 79 -9.85 -8.04 -7.24
N GLN A 80 -9.40 -8.61 -8.36
CA GLN A 80 -10.07 -8.52 -9.65
C GLN A 80 -9.74 -9.80 -10.43
N PRO A 81 -10.62 -10.81 -10.42
CA PRO A 81 -10.41 -12.07 -11.14
C PRO A 81 -10.08 -11.84 -12.62
N GLY A 82 -9.10 -12.59 -13.15
CA GLY A 82 -8.66 -12.49 -14.54
C GLY A 82 -7.73 -11.31 -14.84
N SER A 83 -7.31 -10.53 -13.84
CA SER A 83 -6.32 -9.46 -13.98
C SER A 83 -5.03 -9.78 -13.26
N THR A 84 -3.90 -9.26 -13.76
CA THR A 84 -2.58 -9.43 -13.15
C THR A 84 -1.89 -8.09 -13.05
N ILE A 85 -1.33 -7.81 -11.87
CA ILE A 85 -0.45 -6.66 -11.64
C ILE A 85 0.99 -7.13 -11.87
N HIS A 86 1.73 -6.43 -12.74
CA HIS A 86 3.18 -6.46 -12.77
C HIS A 86 3.67 -5.07 -12.37
N TYR A 87 4.34 -4.94 -11.22
CA TYR A 87 4.75 -3.65 -10.70
C TYR A 87 6.19 -3.69 -10.21
N GLU A 88 6.99 -2.74 -10.69
CA GLU A 88 8.37 -2.57 -10.27
C GLU A 88 8.63 -1.11 -9.91
N SER A 89 9.11 -0.89 -8.69
CA SER A 89 9.51 0.43 -8.23
C SER A 89 10.45 0.31 -7.04
N ASN A 90 11.39 1.24 -6.91
CA ASN A 90 12.16 1.46 -5.69
C ASN A 90 12.79 0.18 -5.07
N GLY A 91 13.18 -0.77 -5.93
CA GLY A 91 13.82 -2.03 -5.53
C GLY A 91 12.88 -3.13 -5.05
N ILE A 92 11.58 -3.03 -5.34
CA ILE A 92 10.63 -4.15 -5.25
C ILE A 92 10.05 -4.41 -6.63
N THR A 93 10.10 -5.66 -7.06
CA THR A 93 9.36 -6.17 -8.21
C THR A 93 8.33 -7.16 -7.68
N VAL A 94 7.06 -7.00 -8.06
CA VAL A 94 5.96 -7.84 -7.58
C VAL A 94 5.00 -8.17 -8.73
N GLU A 95 4.59 -9.43 -8.76
CA GLU A 95 3.52 -9.95 -9.61
C GLU A 95 2.37 -10.46 -8.75
N ILE A 96 1.16 -9.98 -9.00
CA ILE A 96 -0.03 -10.34 -8.24
C ILE A 96 -1.13 -10.76 -9.20
N GLU A 97 -1.55 -12.02 -9.12
CA GLU A 97 -2.63 -12.58 -9.93
C GLU A 97 -3.99 -12.42 -9.25
N GLY A 98 -5.00 -12.13 -10.08
CA GLY A 98 -6.37 -11.88 -9.65
C GLY A 98 -6.49 -10.53 -8.93
N ALA A 99 -5.74 -9.52 -9.36
CA ALA A 99 -5.64 -8.22 -8.70
C ALA A 99 -5.66 -7.05 -9.69
N VAL A 100 -6.13 -5.89 -9.23
CA VAL A 100 -6.00 -4.61 -9.92
C VAL A 100 -5.36 -3.57 -9.00
N GLN A 101 -4.49 -2.74 -9.57
CA GLN A 101 -3.85 -1.65 -8.84
C GLN A 101 -4.85 -0.53 -8.55
N LEU A 102 -4.75 0.04 -7.35
CA LEU A 102 -5.55 1.16 -6.89
C LEU A 102 -4.74 2.46 -6.90
N PRO A 103 -5.39 3.61 -7.13
CA PRO A 103 -4.70 4.88 -7.25
C PRO A 103 -4.17 5.38 -5.91
N ILE A 104 -3.00 6.04 -5.97
CA ILE A 104 -2.38 6.76 -4.87
C ILE A 104 -2.00 8.15 -5.40
N CYS A 105 -2.87 9.14 -5.19
CA CYS A 105 -2.62 10.50 -5.65
C CYS A 105 -3.24 11.54 -4.72
N THR A 106 -2.76 12.77 -4.85
CA THR A 106 -3.22 13.93 -4.07
C THR A 106 -4.62 14.39 -4.45
N ASP A 107 -5.08 14.08 -5.67
CA ASP A 107 -6.37 14.55 -6.19
C ASP A 107 -7.56 13.98 -5.41
N ASN A 108 -7.34 12.86 -4.72
CA ASN A 108 -8.34 12.24 -3.87
C ASN A 108 -8.46 12.89 -2.48
N ILE A 109 -7.53 13.77 -2.11
CA ILE A 109 -7.54 14.40 -0.78
C ILE A 109 -8.71 15.38 -0.70
N ASP A 110 -9.60 15.15 0.28
CA ASP A 110 -10.62 16.13 0.65
C ASP A 110 -9.95 17.38 1.23
N GLN A 111 -9.92 18.45 0.44
CA GLN A 111 -9.29 19.72 0.81
C GLN A 111 -10.02 20.44 1.96
N SER A 112 -11.25 20.03 2.30
CA SER A 112 -11.97 20.54 3.47
C SER A 112 -11.49 19.90 4.78
N HIS A 113 -10.81 18.75 4.71
CA HIS A 113 -10.29 18.07 5.89
C HIS A 113 -9.21 18.93 6.59
N PRO A 114 -9.27 19.17 7.92
CA PRO A 114 -8.33 20.06 8.62
C PRO A 114 -6.85 19.70 8.41
N LYS A 115 -6.57 18.41 8.21
CA LYS A 115 -5.22 17.87 8.01
C LYS A 115 -4.72 17.93 6.56
N ALA A 116 -5.58 18.23 5.58
CA ALA A 116 -5.22 18.23 4.16
C ALA A 116 -4.08 19.21 3.83
N ARG A 117 -4.03 20.35 4.53
CA ARG A 117 -2.99 21.38 4.33
C ARG A 117 -1.68 21.09 5.06
N LEU A 118 -1.65 20.09 5.96
CA LEU A 118 -0.43 19.72 6.66
C LEU A 118 0.45 18.94 5.70
N LYS A 119 1.65 19.45 5.40
CA LYS A 119 2.60 18.82 4.45
C LYS A 119 2.83 17.34 4.74
N SER A 120 2.94 16.96 6.01
CA SER A 120 3.15 15.57 6.44
C SER A 120 2.00 14.63 6.07
N TYR A 121 0.77 15.13 5.99
CA TYR A 121 -0.40 14.37 5.56
C TYR A 121 -0.55 14.43 4.04
N HIS A 122 -0.45 15.63 3.47
CA HIS A 122 -0.63 15.87 2.04
C HIS A 122 0.32 15.01 1.17
N THR A 123 1.58 14.85 1.57
CA THR A 123 2.57 14.06 0.82
C THR A 123 2.65 12.59 1.26
N CYS A 124 1.84 12.18 2.24
CA CYS A 124 1.82 10.81 2.72
C CYS A 124 1.01 9.91 1.78
N ARG A 125 1.68 9.02 1.06
CA ARG A 125 1.04 8.07 0.12
C ARG A 125 -0.01 7.16 0.80
N ASN A 126 0.23 6.74 2.05
CA ASN A 126 -0.78 5.97 2.79
C ASN A 126 -2.03 6.81 3.06
N TRP A 127 -1.87 8.11 3.35
CA TRP A 127 -2.99 9.01 3.60
C TRP A 127 -3.70 9.43 2.30
N GLN A 128 -2.96 9.62 1.20
CA GLN A 128 -3.52 9.79 -0.15
C GLN A 128 -4.42 8.60 -0.54
N PHE A 129 -3.92 7.38 -0.35
CA PHE A 129 -4.73 6.19 -0.56
C PHE A 129 -5.91 6.10 0.41
N ALA A 130 -5.73 6.45 1.68
CA ALA A 130 -6.81 6.43 2.65
C ALA A 130 -7.97 7.36 2.26
N ASN A 131 -7.68 8.53 1.68
CA ASN A 131 -8.70 9.44 1.15
C ASN A 131 -9.44 8.82 -0.05
N TRP A 132 -8.72 8.16 -0.97
CA TRP A 132 -9.36 7.43 -2.07
C TRP A 132 -10.26 6.29 -1.56
N PHE A 133 -9.77 5.48 -0.62
CA PHE A 133 -10.54 4.40 0.00
C PHE A 133 -11.82 4.93 0.66
N GLN A 134 -11.72 6.01 1.44
CA GLN A 134 -12.82 6.65 2.15
C GLN A 134 -13.95 7.11 1.21
N THR A 135 -13.63 7.46 -0.03
CA THR A 135 -14.56 8.01 -1.03
C THR A 135 -15.12 6.96 -1.98
N HIS A 136 -14.35 5.91 -2.30
CA HIS A 136 -14.71 4.94 -3.33
C HIS A 136 -15.14 3.57 -2.78
N LEU A 137 -14.64 3.17 -1.61
CA LEU A 137 -14.82 1.81 -1.09
C LEU A 137 -15.53 1.72 0.26
N LYS A 138 -15.83 2.86 0.91
CA LYS A 138 -16.47 2.86 2.25
C LYS A 138 -17.89 2.26 2.28
N ASN A 139 -18.52 2.13 1.11
CA ASN A 139 -19.89 1.60 0.97
C ASN A 139 -19.91 0.17 0.41
N VAL A 140 -18.77 -0.53 0.39
CA VAL A 140 -18.68 -1.95 -0.01
C VAL A 140 -18.61 -2.82 1.23
#